data_AF-A0A4Y2I4R9-F1
#
_entry.id   AF-A0A4Y2I4R9-F1
#
_cell.length_a   1.000
_cell.length_b   1.000
_cell.length_c   1.000
_cell.angle_alpha   90.00
_cell.angle_beta   90.00
_cell.angle_gamma   90.00
#
_symmetry.space_group_name_H-M   'P 1'
#
loop_
_entity.id
_entity.type
_entity.pdbx_description
1 polymer ?
#
loop_
_entity_poly.entity_id
_entity_poly.type
_entity_poly.pdbx_seq_one_letter_code
_entity_poly.pdbx_strand_id
1 'polypeptide(L)'
;MLQAGASQSAVSKELNVHRSVIHRLWCHYQRDQNSSRRRGSGRRRITTTADDRYLLQCARRRRTLTARQLASQLSAAAGRSISRQTVSCSLHVGGLFARRPVVCVPLSPDHVRLHWAREHLS
;
A
#
# COMPACT_ATOMS: atom_id res chain seq x y z
N MET A 1 14.36 20.28 -29.98
CA MET A 1 15.20 21.49 -29.82
C MET A 1 16.68 21.16 -29.72
N LEU A 2 17.18 20.55 -28.64
CA LEU A 2 18.61 20.24 -28.50
C LEU A 2 19.13 19.25 -29.55
N GLN A 3 18.37 18.18 -29.85
CA GLN A 3 18.68 17.25 -30.96
C GLN A 3 18.58 17.90 -32.35
N ALA A 4 17.84 19.01 -32.47
CA ALA A 4 17.72 19.78 -33.70
C ALA A 4 18.80 20.88 -33.81
N GLY A 5 19.84 20.85 -32.96
CA GLY A 5 20.97 21.77 -33.01
C GLY A 5 20.80 23.08 -32.23
N ALA A 6 19.68 23.31 -31.54
CA ALA A 6 19.49 24.53 -30.75
C ALA A 6 20.45 24.59 -29.55
N SER A 7 20.99 25.78 -29.25
CA SER A 7 21.84 25.97 -28.08
C SER A 7 21.05 25.87 -26.77
N GLN A 8 21.68 25.40 -25.69
CA GLN A 8 21.03 25.31 -24.37
C GLN A 8 20.52 26.68 -23.87
N SER A 9 21.18 27.78 -24.25
CA SER A 9 20.77 29.14 -23.89
C SER A 9 19.51 29.57 -24.65
N ALA A 10 19.38 29.20 -25.93
CA ALA A 10 18.15 29.46 -26.69
C ALA A 10 16.97 28.68 -26.11
N VAL A 11 17.16 27.39 -25.83
CA VAL A 11 16.14 26.53 -25.19
C VAL A 11 15.73 27.06 -23.81
N SER A 12 16.69 27.56 -23.03
CA SER A 12 16.43 28.16 -21.71
C SER A 12 15.54 29.41 -21.80
N LYS A 13 15.77 30.29 -22.79
CA LYS A 13 14.96 31.49 -23.02
C LYS A 13 13.56 31.13 -23.51
N GLU A 14 13.46 30.19 -24.45
CA GLU A 14 12.18 29.78 -25.03
C GLU A 14 11.27 29.08 -24.01
N LEU A 15 11.86 28.23 -23.15
CA LEU A 15 11.11 27.50 -22.12
C LEU A 15 10.99 28.26 -20.79
N ASN A 16 11.56 29.47 -20.69
CA ASN A 16 11.63 30.27 -19.47
C ASN A 16 12.09 29.47 -18.23
N VAL A 17 13.10 28.62 -18.40
CA VAL A 17 13.72 27.82 -17.33
C VAL A 17 15.21 28.07 -17.30
N HIS A 18 15.77 28.06 -16.09
CA HIS A 18 17.20 28.30 -15.91
C HIS A 18 18.06 27.30 -16.69
N ARG A 19 19.14 27.78 -17.35
CA ARG A 19 20.04 26.96 -18.17
C ARG A 19 20.57 25.71 -17.45
N SER A 20 20.77 25.76 -16.13
CA SER A 20 21.21 24.60 -15.33
C SER A 20 20.19 23.46 -15.29
N VAL A 21 18.89 23.74 -15.48
CA VAL A 21 17.85 22.71 -15.60
C VAL A 21 17.98 22.00 -16.94
N ILE A 22 18.13 22.75 -18.04
CA ILE A 22 18.34 22.21 -19.39
C ILE A 22 19.60 21.34 -19.44
N HIS A 23 20.71 21.83 -18.87
CA HIS A 23 21.96 21.06 -18.79
C HIS A 23 21.77 19.75 -18.03
N ARG A 24 21.17 19.78 -16.83
CA ARG A 24 20.93 18.57 -16.02
C ARG A 24 20.03 17.56 -16.74
N LEU A 25 18.97 18.05 -17.39
CA LEU A 25 18.05 17.20 -18.14
C LEU A 25 18.73 16.58 -19.36
N TRP A 26 19.55 17.34 -20.08
CA TRP A 26 20.31 16.85 -21.23
C TRP A 26 21.35 15.80 -20.83
N CYS A 27 22.12 16.04 -19.76
CA CYS A 27 23.05 15.05 -19.23
C CYS A 27 22.35 13.76 -18.75
N HIS A 28 21.18 13.87 -18.13
CA HIS A 28 20.38 12.71 -17.74
C HIS A 28 19.89 11.94 -18.97
N TYR A 29 19.35 12.65 -19.96
CA TYR A 29 18.85 12.05 -21.19
C TYR A 29 19.95 11.35 -21.99
N GLN A 30 21.13 11.96 -22.12
CA GLN A 30 22.27 11.31 -22.79
C GLN A 30 22.68 9.99 -22.13
N ARG A 31 22.61 9.92 -20.80
CA ARG A 31 22.99 8.73 -20.03
C ARG A 31 21.96 7.62 -20.10
N ASP A 32 20.69 7.94 -19.90
CA ASP A 32 19.63 6.94 -19.70
C ASP A 32 18.70 6.78 -20.91
N GLN A 33 18.87 7.61 -21.95
CA GLN A 33 17.92 7.78 -23.07
C GLN A 33 16.48 8.03 -22.59
N ASN A 34 16.35 8.61 -21.40
CA ASN A 34 15.10 8.78 -20.69
C ASN A 34 15.03 10.17 -20.08
N SER A 35 13.89 10.85 -20.26
CA SER A 35 13.60 12.18 -19.71
C SER A 35 12.67 12.12 -18.50
N SER A 36 12.13 10.93 -18.18
CA SER A 36 11.24 10.78 -17.02
C SER A 36 12.00 10.95 -15.70
N ARG A 37 11.34 11.61 -14.75
CA ARG A 37 11.86 11.79 -13.41
C ARG A 37 11.91 10.44 -12.69
N ARG A 38 13.09 10.05 -12.20
CA ARG A 38 13.23 8.89 -11.32
C ARG A 38 12.39 9.07 -10.05
N ARG A 39 11.73 8.01 -9.59
CA ARG A 39 11.04 8.04 -8.29
C ARG A 39 12.06 8.32 -7.20
N GLY A 40 11.83 9.38 -6.42
CA GLY A 40 12.67 9.70 -5.27
C GLY A 40 12.51 8.66 -4.16
N SER A 41 13.54 8.51 -3.33
CA SER A 41 13.42 7.78 -2.06
C SER A 41 12.48 8.55 -1.13
N GLY A 42 11.40 7.92 -0.70
CA GLY A 42 10.48 8.49 0.29
C GLY A 42 11.02 8.40 1.72
N ARG A 43 10.25 8.96 2.67
CA ARG A 43 10.51 8.79 4.10
C ARG A 43 10.49 7.29 4.47
N ARG A 44 11.43 6.88 5.34
CA ARG A 44 11.45 5.52 5.89
C ARG A 44 10.11 5.20 6.58
N ARG A 45 9.58 4.01 6.32
CA ARG A 45 8.35 3.52 6.97
C ARG A 45 8.61 3.26 8.45
N ILE A 46 7.61 3.57 9.28
CA ILE A 46 7.65 3.21 10.69
C ILE A 46 7.42 1.71 10.88
N THR A 47 6.60 1.06 10.06
CA THR A 47 6.43 -0.40 10.08
C THR A 47 7.51 -1.09 9.25
N THR A 48 7.87 -2.29 9.67
CA THR A 48 8.74 -3.21 8.93
C THR A 48 7.88 -4.24 8.20
N THR A 49 8.49 -4.96 7.26
CA THR A 49 7.83 -6.06 6.55
C THR A 49 7.36 -7.18 7.49
N ALA A 50 8.01 -7.38 8.65
CA ALA A 50 7.57 -8.36 9.64
C ALA A 50 6.29 -7.91 10.34
N ASP A 51 6.19 -6.62 10.68
CA ASP A 51 4.97 -6.06 11.26
C ASP A 51 3.80 -6.15 10.29
N ASP A 52 4.03 -5.80 9.02
CA ASP A 52 2.99 -5.86 7.98
C ASP A 52 2.48 -7.30 7.82
N ARG A 53 3.36 -8.31 7.83
CA ARG A 53 2.97 -9.73 7.82
C ARG A 53 2.15 -10.11 9.06
N TYR A 54 2.58 -9.69 10.25
CA TYR A 54 1.85 -9.93 11.49
C TYR A 54 0.44 -9.33 11.44
N LEU A 55 0.31 -8.09 10.96
CA LEU A 55 -0.98 -7.41 10.82
C LEU A 55 -1.93 -8.17 9.90
N LEU A 56 -1.44 -8.60 8.72
CA LEU A 56 -2.26 -9.37 7.77
C LEU A 56 -2.70 -10.72 8.36
N GLN A 57 -1.81 -11.41 9.07
CA GLN A 57 -2.13 -12.68 9.72
C GLN A 57 -3.16 -12.51 10.84
N CYS A 58 -2.96 -11.52 11.72
CA CYS A 58 -3.88 -11.20 12.80
C CYS A 58 -5.26 -10.80 12.28
N ALA A 59 -5.33 -9.92 11.26
CA ALA A 59 -6.58 -9.50 10.66
C ALA A 59 -7.34 -10.66 9.99
N ARG A 60 -6.63 -11.62 9.37
CA ARG A 60 -7.26 -12.81 8.76
C ARG A 60 -7.80 -13.79 9.81
N ARG A 61 -7.05 -14.01 10.90
CA ARG A 61 -7.43 -14.94 11.98
C ARG A 61 -8.52 -14.36 12.88
N ARG A 62 -8.44 -13.08 13.20
CA ARG A 62 -9.36 -12.38 14.12
C ARG A 62 -10.03 -11.23 13.38
N ARG A 63 -10.95 -11.57 12.47
CA ARG A 63 -11.60 -10.64 11.52
C ARG A 63 -12.40 -9.51 12.17
N THR A 64 -12.72 -9.63 13.47
CA THR A 64 -13.46 -8.64 14.25
C THR A 64 -12.56 -7.61 14.93
N LEU A 65 -11.24 -7.80 14.96
CA LEU A 65 -10.33 -6.84 15.55
C LEU A 65 -10.30 -5.54 14.74
N THR A 66 -10.36 -4.43 15.47
CA THR A 66 -10.27 -3.10 14.88
C THR A 66 -8.83 -2.72 14.60
N ALA A 67 -8.61 -1.83 13.62
CA ALA A 67 -7.29 -1.27 13.34
C ALA A 67 -6.68 -0.56 14.57
N ARG A 68 -7.49 -0.01 15.47
CA ARG A 68 -7.01 0.61 16.72
C ARG A 68 -6.50 -0.43 17.71
N GLN A 69 -7.20 -1.54 17.88
CA GLN A 69 -6.74 -2.64 18.73
C GLN A 69 -5.44 -3.25 18.20
N LEU A 70 -5.34 -3.47 16.89
CA LEU A 70 -4.12 -3.95 16.25
C LEU A 70 -2.95 -2.97 16.41
N ALA A 71 -3.22 -1.66 16.29
CA ALA A 71 -2.21 -0.63 16.52
C ALA A 71 -1.70 -0.67 17.97
N SER A 72 -2.58 -0.74 18.96
CA SER A 72 -2.20 -0.84 20.37
C SER A 72 -1.37 -2.11 20.66
N GLN A 73 -1.80 -3.27 20.14
CA GLN A 73 -1.07 -4.54 20.31
C GLN A 73 0.32 -4.49 19.69
N LEU A 74 0.42 -3.99 18.45
CA LEU A 74 1.69 -3.89 17.75
C LEU A 74 2.61 -2.85 18.38
N SER A 75 2.07 -1.73 18.85
CA SER A 75 2.83 -0.72 19.57
C SER A 75 3.41 -1.24 20.88
N ALA A 76 2.61 -1.97 21.65
CA ALA A 76 3.07 -2.58 22.90
C ALA A 76 4.18 -3.61 22.64
N ALA A 77 4.03 -4.46 21.61
CA ALA A 77 5.00 -5.48 21.27
C ALA A 77 6.31 -4.90 20.67
N ALA A 78 6.20 -3.87 19.83
CA ALA A 78 7.34 -3.29 19.12
C ALA A 78 8.00 -2.10 19.85
N GLY A 79 7.45 -1.67 21.00
CA GLY A 79 8.00 -0.56 21.79
C GLY A 79 7.96 0.80 21.09
N ARG A 80 7.05 1.00 20.14
CA ARG A 80 7.00 2.20 19.29
C ARG A 80 5.57 2.61 18.97
N SER A 81 5.31 3.91 18.93
CA SER A 81 3.98 4.46 18.66
C SER A 81 3.59 4.23 17.19
N ILE A 82 2.58 3.41 16.97
CA ILE A 82 2.04 3.07 15.66
C ILE A 82 0.60 3.54 15.63
N SER A 83 0.29 4.40 14.68
CA SER A 83 -1.05 4.97 14.57
C SER A 83 -2.04 3.96 13.98
N ARG A 84 -3.32 4.13 14.31
CA ARG A 84 -4.44 3.43 13.65
C ARG A 84 -4.40 3.61 12.13
N GLN A 85 -3.99 4.78 11.64
CA GLN A 85 -3.91 5.06 10.20
C GLN A 85 -2.82 4.25 9.53
N THR A 86 -1.66 4.09 10.16
CA THR A 86 -0.56 3.25 9.67
C THR A 86 -1.02 1.81 9.49
N VAL A 87 -1.70 1.26 10.50
CA VAL A 87 -2.27 -0.09 10.42
C VAL A 87 -3.30 -0.19 9.30
N SER A 88 -4.21 0.78 9.18
CA SER A 88 -5.22 0.78 8.10
C SER A 88 -4.57 0.79 6.72
N CYS A 89 -3.54 1.62 6.50
CA CYS A 89 -2.82 1.66 5.23
C CYS A 89 -2.12 0.33 4.94
N SER A 90 -1.49 -0.30 5.93
CA SER A 90 -0.84 -1.60 5.77
C SER A 90 -1.84 -2.70 5.40
N LEU A 91 -3.00 -2.74 6.07
CA LEU A 91 -4.08 -3.67 5.73
C LEU A 91 -4.63 -3.45 4.32
N HIS A 92 -4.83 -2.20 3.90
CA HIS A 92 -5.27 -1.87 2.55
C HIS A 92 -4.24 -2.27 1.48
N VAL A 93 -2.95 -2.05 1.73
CA VAL A 93 -1.87 -2.52 0.84
C VAL A 93 -1.91 -4.05 0.70
N GLY A 94 -2.23 -4.78 1.77
CA GLY A 94 -2.46 -6.22 1.73
C GLY A 94 -3.86 -6.66 1.28
N GLY A 95 -4.70 -5.75 0.77
CA GLY A 95 -6.02 -6.06 0.21
C GLY A 95 -7.11 -6.40 1.24
N LEU A 96 -6.89 -6.09 2.52
CA LEU A 96 -7.87 -6.32 3.58
C LEU A 96 -8.66 -5.05 3.86
N PHE A 97 -9.98 -5.18 3.79
CA PHE A 97 -10.93 -4.08 3.99
C PHE A 97 -11.95 -4.45 5.06
N ALA A 98 -12.51 -3.43 5.72
CA ALA A 98 -13.63 -3.63 6.62
C ALA A 98 -14.83 -4.20 5.86
N ARG A 99 -15.53 -5.17 6.46
CA ARG A 99 -16.78 -5.74 5.93
C ARG A 99 -17.79 -5.83 7.06
N ARG A 100 -19.07 -5.71 6.70
CA ARG A 100 -20.17 -6.02 7.63
C ARG A 100 -20.33 -7.55 7.67
N PRO A 101 -20.34 -8.17 8.85
CA PRO A 101 -20.66 -9.59 8.95
C PRO A 101 -22.10 -9.80 8.46
N VAL A 102 -22.32 -10.93 7.78
CA VAL A 102 -23.68 -11.36 7.43
C VAL A 102 -24.36 -11.84 8.70
N VAL A 103 -25.59 -11.38 8.95
CA VAL A 103 -26.42 -11.89 10.03
C VAL A 103 -26.95 -13.25 9.58
N CYS A 104 -26.49 -14.31 10.23
CA CYS A 104 -26.93 -15.67 9.96
C CYS A 104 -27.69 -16.21 11.17
N VAL A 105 -28.77 -16.96 10.93
CA VAL A 105 -29.41 -17.78 11.97
C VAL A 105 -28.44 -18.91 12.32
N PRO A 106 -28.05 -19.08 13.59
CA PRO A 106 -27.22 -20.20 13.99
C PRO A 106 -27.91 -21.52 13.65
N LEU A 107 -27.23 -22.38 12.88
CA LEU A 107 -27.72 -23.73 12.64
C LEU A 107 -27.44 -24.58 13.88
N SER A 108 -28.49 -25.00 14.57
CA SER A 108 -28.36 -26.04 15.60
C SER A 108 -28.01 -27.38 14.94
N PRO A 109 -27.24 -28.27 15.61
CA PRO A 109 -27.01 -29.63 15.12
C PRO A 109 -28.30 -30.39 14.79
N ASP A 110 -29.38 -30.12 15.52
CA ASP A 110 -30.70 -30.75 15.34
C ASP A 110 -31.53 -30.13 14.20
N HIS A 111 -30.94 -29.26 13.39
CA HIS A 111 -31.66 -28.60 12.33
C HIS A 111 -32.02 -29.60 11.21
N VAL A 112 -33.32 -29.75 10.94
CA VAL A 112 -33.90 -30.67 9.93
C VAL A 112 -33.21 -30.59 8.56
N ARG A 113 -32.93 -29.38 8.06
CA ARG A 113 -32.23 -29.18 6.78
C ARG A 113 -30.80 -29.73 6.77
N LEU A 114 -30.10 -29.68 7.90
CA LEU A 114 -28.75 -30.25 8.02
C LEU A 114 -28.80 -31.78 8.00
N HIS A 115 -29.78 -32.38 8.69
CA HIS A 115 -30.03 -33.82 8.64
C HIS A 115 -30.34 -34.30 7.22
N TRP A 116 -31.31 -33.66 6.56
CA TRP A 116 -31.67 -33.99 5.18
C TRP A 116 -30.46 -33.90 4.23
N ALA A 117 -29.66 -32.83 4.35
CA ALA A 117 -28.49 -32.62 3.50
C ALA A 117 -27.43 -33.72 3.68
N ARG A 118 -27.20 -34.20 4.91
CA ARG A 118 -26.26 -35.31 5.17
C ARG A 118 -26.72 -36.62 4.53
N GLU A 119 -28.02 -36.90 4.58
CA GLU A 119 -28.62 -38.13 4.04
C GLU A 119 -28.68 -38.15 2.50
N HIS A 120 -28.81 -37.00 1.83
CA HIS A 120 -29.13 -36.95 0.39
C HIS A 120 -28.04 -36.34 -0.50
N LEU A 121 -27.01 -35.71 0.07
CA LEU A 121 -25.91 -35.09 -0.68
C LEU A 121 -24.56 -35.83 -0.49
N SER A 122 -24.59 -37.05 0.07
CA SER A 122 -23.41 -37.90 0.24
C SER A 122 -23.17 -38.85 -0.92
#